data_AF-A0A6G3RW12-F1
#
_entry.id   AF-A0A6G3RW12-F1
#
_cell.length_a   1.000
_cell.length_b   1.000
_cell.length_c   1.000
_cell.angle_alpha   90.00
_cell.angle_beta   90.00
_cell.angle_gamma   90.00
#
_symmetry.space_group_name_H-M   'P 1'
#
loop_
_entity.id
_entity.type
_entity.pdbx_description
1 polymer ?
#
loop_
_entity_poly.entity_id
_entity_poly.type
_entity_poly.pdbx_seq_one_letter_code
_entity_poly.pdbx_strand_id
1 'polypeptide(L)'
;MGLERVVILHGYMASPSSHWFKWLHDELTPQGIKVEIPALPNSAAPQPQAWIPAVAKALGEPNDRTAVVGHSLGCVTALHALGRLDAPWRLDALVAVSGFVEPAPALPELDSFTRSVPDLARVAGNIRRRVVVRSDNDTFVIPSLTTELGHQLGAEEVVVPGAGHFRAAEGAVSLPEVAALLRG
;
A
#
# COMPACT_ATOMS: atom_id res chain seq x y z
N MET A 1 22.16 3.60 -3.37
CA MET A 1 22.05 2.32 -2.65
C MET A 1 20.69 1.74 -2.98
N GLY A 2 20.58 0.44 -3.26
CA GLY A 2 19.32 -0.21 -3.63
C GLY A 2 18.47 -0.59 -2.43
N LEU A 3 17.19 -0.90 -2.67
CA LEU A 3 16.28 -1.46 -1.68
C LEU A 3 16.85 -2.74 -1.06
N GLU A 4 16.67 -2.91 0.25
CA GLU A 4 16.98 -4.16 0.97
C GLU A 4 15.72 -4.84 1.47
N ARG A 5 14.64 -4.07 1.64
CA ARG A 5 13.43 -4.57 2.28
C ARG A 5 12.17 -4.01 1.64
N VAL A 6 11.20 -4.88 1.43
CA VAL A 6 9.86 -4.52 0.95
C VAL A 6 8.83 -5.16 1.86
N VAL A 7 7.87 -4.37 2.34
CA VAL A 7 6.70 -4.85 3.10
C VAL A 7 5.45 -4.69 2.24
N ILE A 8 4.79 -5.79 1.92
CA ILE A 8 3.56 -5.82 1.11
C ILE A 8 2.36 -5.98 2.04
N LEU A 9 1.43 -5.03 1.99
CA LEU A 9 0.27 -4.95 2.87
C LEU A 9 -1.01 -5.20 2.06
N HIS A 10 -1.70 -6.31 2.38
CA HIS A 10 -2.92 -6.71 1.68
C HIS A 10 -4.14 -5.88 2.10
N GLY A 11 -5.18 -5.91 1.27
CA GLY A 11 -6.45 -5.23 1.51
C GLY A 11 -7.49 -6.06 2.28
N TYR A 12 -8.71 -5.53 2.31
CA TYR A 12 -9.91 -6.17 2.84
C TYR A 12 -10.18 -7.53 2.18
N MET A 13 -10.60 -8.52 2.96
CA MET A 13 -10.85 -9.92 2.55
C MET A 13 -9.68 -10.62 1.84
N ALA A 14 -8.48 -10.03 1.86
CA ALA A 14 -7.27 -10.60 1.27
C ALA A 14 -6.37 -11.23 2.33
N SER A 15 -5.32 -11.91 1.86
CA SER A 15 -4.30 -12.59 2.65
C SER A 15 -2.94 -12.49 1.95
N PRO A 16 -1.84 -12.90 2.59
CA PRO A 16 -0.51 -12.91 1.96
C PRO A 16 -0.39 -13.70 0.65
N SER A 17 -1.26 -14.70 0.44
CA SER A 17 -1.28 -15.52 -0.78
C SER A 17 -2.21 -15.01 -1.88
N SER A 18 -2.85 -13.85 -1.66
CA SER A 18 -3.82 -13.29 -2.61
C SER A 18 -3.16 -12.54 -3.77
N HIS A 19 -3.89 -12.46 -4.88
CA HIS A 19 -3.62 -11.54 -6.00
C HIS A 19 -2.20 -11.74 -6.57
N TRP A 20 -1.46 -10.64 -6.70
CA TRP A 20 -0.11 -10.56 -7.22
C TRP A 20 0.96 -10.53 -6.12
N PHE A 21 0.60 -10.62 -4.83
CA PHE A 21 1.53 -10.41 -3.72
C PHE A 21 2.66 -11.43 -3.72
N LYS A 22 2.32 -12.72 -3.89
CA LYS A 22 3.32 -13.79 -3.99
C LYS A 22 4.20 -13.61 -5.23
N TRP A 23 3.61 -13.24 -6.36
CA TRP A 23 4.37 -12.98 -7.59
C TRP A 23 5.39 -11.86 -7.38
N LEU A 24 5.00 -10.74 -6.74
CA LEU A 24 5.91 -9.64 -6.46
C LEU A 24 7.03 -10.06 -5.50
N HIS A 25 6.72 -10.87 -4.49
CA HIS A 25 7.75 -11.46 -3.64
C HIS A 25 8.77 -12.29 -4.43
N ASP A 26 8.30 -13.20 -5.28
CA ASP A 26 9.17 -14.07 -6.07
C ASP A 26 9.99 -13.30 -7.11
N GLU A 27 9.49 -12.16 -7.58
CA GLU A 27 10.17 -11.27 -8.54
C GLU A 27 11.27 -10.40 -7.91
N LEU A 28 11.17 -10.10 -6.61
CA LEU A 28 12.10 -9.22 -5.90
C LEU A 28 13.18 -9.99 -5.11
N THR A 29 12.84 -11.16 -4.56
CA THR A 29 13.78 -11.94 -3.73
C THR A 29 15.07 -12.38 -4.43
N PRO A 30 15.11 -12.72 -5.74
CA PRO A 30 16.35 -13.04 -6.45
C PRO A 30 17.35 -11.89 -6.53
N GLN A 31 16.89 -10.65 -6.28
CA GLN A 31 17.72 -9.44 -6.27
C GLN A 31 18.33 -9.18 -4.88
N GLY A 32 18.18 -10.10 -3.93
CA GLY A 32 18.65 -9.93 -2.55
C GLY A 32 17.76 -9.06 -1.67
N ILE A 33 16.56 -8.69 -2.16
CA ILE A 33 15.58 -7.89 -1.41
C ILE A 33 14.80 -8.83 -0.48
N LYS A 34 14.79 -8.51 0.82
CA LYS A 34 13.92 -9.18 1.80
C LYS A 34 12.48 -8.71 1.60
N VAL A 35 11.58 -9.61 1.21
CA VAL A 35 10.16 -9.30 1.05
C VAL A 35 9.34 -9.92 2.15
N GLU A 36 8.51 -9.12 2.81
CA GLU A 36 7.62 -9.55 3.89
C GLU A 36 6.17 -9.24 3.52
N ILE A 37 5.28 -10.21 3.72
CA ILE A 37 3.84 -10.07 3.47
C ILE A 37 3.11 -10.48 4.75
N PRO A 38 2.99 -9.58 5.76
CA PRO A 38 2.34 -9.92 7.02
C PRO A 38 0.86 -10.27 6.80
N ALA A 39 0.39 -11.31 7.48
CA ALA A 39 -1.04 -11.58 7.59
C ALA A 39 -1.65 -10.58 8.58
N LEU A 40 -2.56 -9.73 8.11
CA LEU A 40 -3.29 -8.78 8.95
C LEU A 40 -4.51 -9.46 9.59
N PRO A 41 -4.85 -9.10 10.84
CA PRO A 41 -5.82 -9.85 11.63
C PRO A 41 -7.24 -9.70 11.10
N ASN A 42 -7.98 -10.82 10.99
CA ASN A 42 -9.40 -10.85 10.64
C ASN A 42 -9.76 -9.99 9.41
N SER A 43 -9.16 -10.27 8.25
CA SER A 43 -9.34 -9.44 7.05
C SER A 43 -10.77 -9.39 6.51
N ALA A 44 -11.67 -10.30 6.92
CA ALA A 44 -13.09 -10.24 6.61
C ALA A 44 -13.89 -9.25 7.48
N ALA A 45 -13.34 -8.79 8.60
CA ALA A 45 -13.92 -7.74 9.43
C ALA A 45 -12.79 -6.90 10.05
N PRO A 46 -12.05 -6.14 9.22
CA PRO A 46 -10.85 -5.44 9.64
C PRO A 46 -11.19 -4.32 10.62
N GLN A 47 -10.25 -4.04 11.53
CA GLN A 47 -10.44 -3.06 12.59
C GLN A 47 -9.19 -2.19 12.69
N PRO A 48 -9.30 -0.84 12.62
CA PRO A 48 -8.13 0.05 12.67
C PRO A 48 -7.24 -0.18 13.89
N GLN A 49 -7.85 -0.42 15.05
CA GLN A 49 -7.17 -0.69 16.32
C GLN A 49 -6.36 -1.99 16.34
N ALA A 50 -6.64 -2.94 15.43
CA ALA A 50 -5.87 -4.16 15.28
C ALA A 50 -4.89 -4.07 14.10
N TRP A 51 -5.33 -3.49 12.98
CA TRP A 51 -4.56 -3.40 11.75
C TRP A 51 -3.41 -2.43 11.83
N ILE A 52 -3.62 -1.22 12.36
CA ILE A 52 -2.57 -0.20 12.40
C ILE A 52 -1.39 -0.65 13.29
N PRO A 53 -1.58 -1.20 14.50
CA PRO A 53 -0.48 -1.75 15.28
C PRO A 53 0.20 -2.96 14.63
N ALA A 54 -0.57 -3.83 13.96
CA ALA A 54 0.00 -4.98 13.24
C ALA A 54 0.93 -4.52 12.10
N VAL A 55 0.50 -3.51 11.34
CA VAL A 55 1.33 -2.89 10.29
C VAL A 55 2.54 -2.18 10.91
N ALA A 56 2.36 -1.37 11.96
CA ALA A 56 3.48 -0.70 12.61
C ALA A 56 4.53 -1.70 13.13
N LYS A 57 4.09 -2.81 13.74
CA LYS A 57 4.97 -3.90 14.16
C LYS A 57 5.69 -4.55 12.99
N ALA A 58 4.99 -4.79 11.88
CA ALA A 58 5.60 -5.34 10.68
C ALA A 58 6.60 -4.36 10.06
N LEU A 59 6.33 -3.06 10.07
CA LEU A 59 7.27 -2.05 9.55
C LEU A 59 8.52 -1.95 10.42
N GLY A 60 8.40 -2.02 11.74
CA GLY A 60 9.50 -1.85 12.67
C GLY A 60 10.09 -0.44 12.55
N GLU A 61 11.40 -0.37 12.32
CA GLU A 61 12.13 0.88 12.08
C GLU A 61 12.50 0.97 10.59
N PRO A 62 11.62 1.52 9.73
CA PRO A 62 11.93 1.70 8.31
C PRO A 62 13.08 2.71 8.14
N ASN A 63 13.86 2.49 7.07
CA ASN A 63 14.97 3.33 6.69
C ASN A 63 14.91 3.68 5.18
N ASP A 64 15.94 4.37 4.70
CA ASP A 64 16.14 4.79 3.30
C ASP A 64 16.43 3.63 2.33
N ARG A 65 16.29 2.37 2.77
CA ARG A 65 16.39 1.14 1.96
C ARG A 65 15.17 0.24 2.13
N THR A 66 14.13 0.74 2.79
CA THR A 66 12.85 0.04 2.99
C THR A 66 11.80 0.66 2.08
N ALA A 67 11.00 -0.19 1.42
CA ALA A 67 9.79 0.21 0.72
C ALA A 67 8.56 -0.45 1.30
N VAL A 68 7.42 0.24 1.18
CA VAL A 68 6.10 -0.28 1.54
C VAL A 68 5.23 -0.30 0.28
N VAL A 69 4.60 -1.44 0.05
CA VAL A 69 3.60 -1.61 -1.02
C VAL A 69 2.27 -1.90 -0.36
N GLY A 70 1.31 -0.99 -0.47
CA GLY A 70 -0.06 -1.20 0.00
C GLY A 70 -0.98 -1.56 -1.16
N HIS A 71 -1.95 -2.43 -0.90
CA HIS A 71 -3.11 -2.63 -1.78
C HIS A 71 -4.39 -2.25 -1.06
N SER A 72 -5.21 -1.38 -1.66
CA SER A 72 -6.52 -0.98 -1.17
C SER A 72 -6.45 -0.53 0.30
N LEU A 73 -7.16 -1.20 1.22
CA LEU A 73 -7.14 -0.93 2.66
C LEU A 73 -5.74 -0.99 3.30
N GLY A 74 -4.81 -1.75 2.71
CA GLY A 74 -3.42 -1.77 3.13
C GLY A 74 -2.73 -0.41 3.02
N CYS A 75 -3.13 0.43 2.05
CA CYS A 75 -2.57 1.76 1.81
C CYS A 75 -2.87 2.72 2.97
N VAL A 76 -4.16 2.91 3.30
CA VAL A 76 -4.57 3.81 4.40
C VAL A 76 -4.03 3.32 5.75
N THR A 77 -3.95 2.01 5.93
CA THR A 77 -3.38 1.40 7.14
C THR A 77 -1.88 1.68 7.25
N ALA A 78 -1.13 1.61 6.15
CA ALA A 78 0.29 1.96 6.11
C ALA A 78 0.51 3.43 6.47
N LEU A 79 -0.29 4.34 5.91
CA LEU A 79 -0.22 5.77 6.18
C LEU A 79 -0.48 6.08 7.66
N HIS A 80 -1.48 5.43 8.26
CA HIS A 80 -1.73 5.51 9.70
C HIS A 80 -0.58 4.99 10.55
N ALA A 81 0.01 3.86 10.17
CA ALA A 81 1.12 3.25 10.90
C ALA A 81 2.38 4.14 10.85
N LEU A 82 2.78 4.59 9.65
CA LEU A 82 3.88 5.53 9.44
C LEU A 82 3.63 6.86 10.18
N GLY A 83 2.38 7.33 10.15
CA GLY A 83 1.92 8.51 10.87
C GLY A 83 1.95 8.40 12.39
N ARG A 84 2.25 7.22 12.96
CA ARG A 84 2.43 7.00 14.40
C ARG A 84 3.87 6.69 14.81
N LEU A 85 4.79 6.54 13.85
CA LEU A 85 6.20 6.31 14.16
C LEU A 85 6.83 7.57 14.76
N ASP A 86 7.63 7.35 15.81
CA ASP A 86 8.46 8.38 16.42
C ASP A 86 9.59 8.77 15.45
N ALA A 87 9.84 10.07 15.34
CA ALA A 87 10.95 10.58 14.53
C ALA A 87 12.29 10.42 15.26
N PRO A 88 13.41 10.23 14.54
CA PRO A 88 13.53 10.22 13.09
C PRO A 88 13.26 8.85 12.47
N TRP A 89 12.55 8.83 11.33
CA TRP A 89 12.45 7.67 10.45
C TRP A 89 12.51 8.11 8.99
N ARG A 90 12.85 7.19 8.09
CA ARG A 90 12.90 7.41 6.64
C ARG A 90 12.31 6.21 5.92
N LEU A 91 11.82 6.42 4.71
CA LEU A 91 11.37 5.36 3.83
C LEU A 91 11.85 5.64 2.41
N ASP A 92 12.39 4.64 1.71
CA ASP A 92 12.79 4.83 0.32
C ASP A 92 11.58 5.02 -0.60
N ALA A 93 10.59 4.14 -0.49
CA ALA A 93 9.42 4.18 -1.36
C ALA A 93 8.12 3.79 -0.65
N LEU A 94 7.04 4.49 -0.99
CA LEU A 94 5.66 4.07 -0.76
C LEU A 94 4.99 3.89 -2.12
N VAL A 95 4.48 2.68 -2.38
CA VAL A 95 3.65 2.38 -3.57
C VAL A 95 2.26 2.01 -3.10
N ALA A 96 1.25 2.83 -3.42
CA ALA A 96 -0.13 2.64 -3.02
C ALA A 96 -0.99 2.20 -4.22
N VAL A 97 -1.33 0.92 -4.30
CA VAL A 97 -2.14 0.33 -5.37
C VAL A 97 -3.62 0.40 -4.97
N SER A 98 -4.44 1.10 -5.77
CA SER A 98 -5.85 1.42 -5.44
C SER A 98 -5.99 2.02 -4.03
N GLY A 99 -5.04 2.87 -3.63
CA GLY A 99 -5.05 3.50 -2.31
C GLY A 99 -6.10 4.61 -2.20
N PHE A 100 -6.55 4.88 -0.98
CA PHE A 100 -7.47 5.97 -0.65
C PHE A 100 -7.24 6.41 0.80
N VAL A 101 -7.67 7.62 1.15
CA VAL A 101 -7.74 8.14 2.55
C VAL A 101 -9.11 8.72 2.89
N GLU A 102 -9.95 8.93 1.89
CA GLU A 102 -11.33 9.35 2.00
C GLU A 102 -12.29 8.14 1.95
N PRO A 103 -13.52 8.25 2.48
CA PRO A 103 -14.52 7.18 2.38
C PRO A 103 -14.70 6.68 0.93
N ALA A 104 -14.67 5.36 0.76
CA ALA A 104 -14.95 4.70 -0.51
C ALA A 104 -16.42 4.26 -0.51
N PRO A 105 -17.33 4.88 -1.28
CA PRO A 105 -18.77 4.63 -1.18
C PRO A 105 -19.21 3.18 -1.44
N ALA A 106 -18.41 2.44 -2.22
CA ALA A 106 -18.66 1.02 -2.50
C ALA A 106 -18.22 0.08 -1.36
N LEU A 107 -17.54 0.60 -0.34
CA LEU A 107 -16.96 -0.14 0.79
C LEU A 107 -17.23 0.57 2.14
N PRO A 108 -18.50 0.87 2.48
CA PRO A 108 -18.85 1.61 3.69
C PRO A 108 -18.43 0.90 4.99
N GLU A 109 -18.24 -0.42 4.97
CA GLU A 109 -17.70 -1.18 6.10
C GLU A 109 -16.28 -0.74 6.49
N LEU A 110 -15.55 -0.06 5.60
CA LEU A 110 -14.18 0.39 5.80
C LEU A 110 -14.07 1.83 6.31
N ASP A 111 -15.19 2.55 6.48
CA ASP A 111 -15.22 3.96 6.91
C ASP A 111 -14.45 4.22 8.21
N SER A 112 -14.37 3.22 9.10
CA SER A 112 -13.60 3.32 10.33
C SER A 112 -12.11 3.63 10.11
N PHE A 113 -11.53 3.30 8.95
CA PHE A 113 -10.15 3.59 8.59
C PHE A 113 -9.92 5.00 8.04
N THR A 114 -10.97 5.67 7.56
CA THR A 114 -10.92 6.98 6.89
C THR A 114 -11.53 8.12 7.71
N ARG A 115 -12.24 7.81 8.81
CA ARG A 115 -12.79 8.80 9.76
C ARG A 115 -11.75 9.80 10.31
N SER A 116 -10.52 9.35 10.46
CA SER A 116 -9.39 10.21 10.79
C SER A 116 -8.34 10.03 9.71
N VAL A 117 -7.89 11.12 9.12
CA VAL A 117 -6.82 11.12 8.12
C VAL A 117 -5.49 11.34 8.86
N PRO A 118 -4.44 10.53 8.62
CA PRO A 118 -3.13 10.80 9.19
C PRO A 118 -2.57 12.11 8.64
N ASP A 119 -1.60 12.74 9.32
CA ASP A 119 -0.91 13.92 8.77
C ASP A 119 -0.05 13.50 7.56
N LEU A 120 -0.68 13.55 6.37
CA LEU A 120 -0.07 13.08 5.13
C LEU A 120 1.13 13.92 4.72
N ALA A 121 1.14 15.22 5.01
CA ALA A 121 2.28 16.08 4.73
C ALA A 121 3.50 15.65 5.56
N ARG A 122 3.29 15.37 6.86
CA ARG A 122 4.34 14.84 7.74
C ARG A 122 4.82 13.46 7.28
N VAL A 123 3.92 12.56 6.91
CA VAL A 123 4.27 11.22 6.42
C VAL A 123 5.05 11.33 5.11
N ALA A 124 4.55 12.09 4.14
CA ALA A 124 5.17 12.27 2.82
C ALA A 124 6.58 12.87 2.91
N GLY A 125 6.81 13.80 3.85
CA GLY A 125 8.12 14.42 4.08
C GLY A 125 9.22 13.47 4.54
N ASN A 126 8.89 12.27 5.01
CA ASN A 126 9.86 11.24 5.42
C ASN A 126 10.06 10.14 4.36
N ILE A 127 9.32 10.18 3.25
CA ILE A 127 9.35 9.16 2.20
C ILE A 127 10.06 9.76 0.98
N ARG A 128 11.07 9.09 0.41
CA ARG A 128 11.81 9.63 -0.75
C ARG A 128 10.98 9.55 -2.04
N ARG A 129 10.39 8.39 -2.34
CA ARG A 129 9.54 8.15 -3.51
C ARG A 129 8.13 7.78 -3.09
N ARG A 130 7.13 8.42 -3.69
CA ARG A 130 5.72 8.13 -3.42
C ARG A 130 5.05 7.92 -4.75
N VAL A 131 4.37 6.79 -4.91
CA VAL A 131 3.68 6.43 -6.14
C VAL A 131 2.30 5.93 -5.79
N VAL A 132 1.29 6.39 -6.53
CA VAL A 132 -0.04 5.79 -6.52
C VAL A 132 -0.24 5.05 -7.83
N VAL A 133 -0.78 3.84 -7.76
CA VAL A 133 -1.11 3.01 -8.93
C VAL A 133 -2.61 2.82 -8.94
N ARG A 134 -3.28 3.22 -10.03
CA ARG A 134 -4.73 3.07 -10.18
C ARG A 134 -5.10 2.38 -11.48
N SER A 135 -6.26 1.74 -11.48
CA SER A 135 -6.94 1.35 -12.72
C SER A 135 -7.91 2.44 -13.14
N ASP A 136 -8.20 2.56 -14.43
CA ASP A 136 -9.24 3.46 -14.96
C ASP A 136 -10.66 2.89 -14.83
N ASN A 137 -10.79 1.59 -14.55
CA ASN A 137 -12.06 0.87 -14.38
C ASN A 137 -12.25 0.24 -12.99
N ASP A 138 -11.55 0.73 -11.97
CA ASP A 138 -11.75 0.28 -10.57
C ASP A 138 -13.14 0.70 -10.06
N THR A 139 -13.96 -0.27 -9.66
CA THR A 139 -15.33 -0.04 -9.19
C THR A 139 -15.46 -0.06 -7.66
N PHE A 140 -14.41 -0.44 -6.93
CA PHE A 140 -14.40 -0.49 -5.48
C PHE A 140 -13.79 0.79 -4.90
N VAL A 141 -12.63 1.18 -5.42
CA VAL A 141 -11.97 2.45 -5.12
C VAL A 141 -11.97 3.24 -6.42
N ILE A 142 -12.98 4.07 -6.60
CA ILE A 142 -13.13 4.83 -7.84
C ILE A 142 -11.83 5.61 -8.15
N PRO A 143 -11.40 5.71 -9.43
CA PRO A 143 -10.06 6.16 -9.77
C PRO A 143 -9.67 7.51 -9.16
N SER A 144 -10.64 8.42 -9.03
CA SER A 144 -10.45 9.75 -8.44
C SER A 144 -9.99 9.73 -6.99
N LEU A 145 -10.38 8.73 -6.19
CA LEU A 145 -9.92 8.60 -4.80
C LEU A 145 -8.42 8.30 -4.72
N THR A 146 -7.91 7.49 -5.64
CA THR A 146 -6.48 7.18 -5.72
C THR A 146 -5.68 8.34 -6.30
N THR A 147 -6.22 9.05 -7.30
CA THR A 147 -5.63 10.29 -7.81
C THR A 147 -5.51 11.34 -6.71
N GLU A 148 -6.56 11.54 -5.91
CA GLU A 148 -6.59 12.53 -4.84
C GLU A 148 -5.61 12.17 -3.71
N LEU A 149 -5.51 10.89 -3.33
CA LEU A 149 -4.43 10.43 -2.45
C LEU A 149 -3.05 10.78 -3.02
N GLY A 150 -2.86 10.61 -4.32
CA GLY A 150 -1.63 10.97 -5.02
C GLY A 150 -1.28 12.45 -4.86
N HIS A 151 -2.26 13.34 -5.05
CA HIS A 151 -2.09 14.78 -4.83
C HIS A 151 -1.71 15.11 -3.39
N GLN A 152 -2.41 14.55 -2.40
CA GLN A 152 -2.15 14.79 -0.98
C GLN A 152 -0.76 14.30 -0.54
N LEU A 153 -0.24 13.26 -1.18
CA LEU A 153 1.10 12.74 -0.95
C LEU A 153 2.17 13.43 -1.79
N GLY A 154 1.83 14.23 -2.79
CA GLY A 154 2.78 14.66 -3.82
C GLY A 154 3.48 13.46 -4.46
N ALA A 155 2.69 12.45 -4.84
CA ALA A 155 3.12 11.19 -5.42
C ALA A 155 3.03 11.22 -6.95
N GLU A 156 3.86 10.41 -7.60
CA GLU A 156 3.70 10.08 -9.02
C GLU A 156 2.45 9.21 -9.21
N GLU A 157 1.69 9.46 -10.28
CA GLU A 157 0.54 8.63 -10.65
C GLU A 157 0.89 7.69 -11.80
N VAL A 158 0.63 6.39 -11.60
CA VAL A 158 0.70 5.36 -12.62
C VAL A 158 -0.69 4.82 -12.89
N VAL A 159 -1.11 4.81 -14.16
CA VAL A 159 -2.39 4.25 -14.58
C VAL A 159 -2.16 2.91 -15.28
N VAL A 160 -2.83 1.86 -14.80
CA VAL A 160 -2.85 0.54 -15.45
C VAL A 160 -4.24 0.33 -16.05
N PRO A 161 -4.41 0.51 -17.37
CA PRO A 161 -5.74 0.46 -18.00
C PRO A 161 -6.40 -0.91 -17.83
N GLY A 162 -7.67 -0.93 -17.46
CA GLY A 162 -8.49 -2.14 -17.44
C GLY A 162 -8.20 -3.14 -16.32
N ALA A 163 -7.35 -2.80 -15.33
CA ALA A 163 -6.88 -3.73 -14.30
C ALA A 163 -7.88 -4.03 -13.16
N GLY A 164 -9.10 -3.47 -13.21
CA GLY A 164 -10.11 -3.58 -12.16
C GLY A 164 -9.59 -3.05 -10.82
N HIS A 165 -9.82 -3.79 -9.74
CA HIS A 165 -9.29 -3.49 -8.41
C HIS A 165 -7.98 -4.24 -8.11
N PHE A 166 -7.25 -4.65 -9.16
CA PHE A 166 -6.02 -5.44 -9.06
C PHE A 166 -6.18 -6.74 -8.28
N ARG A 167 -7.34 -7.40 -8.42
CA ARG A 167 -7.60 -8.71 -7.81
C ARG A 167 -7.24 -9.84 -8.76
N ALA A 168 -6.83 -10.99 -8.22
CA ALA A 168 -6.65 -12.22 -9.01
C ALA A 168 -7.91 -12.59 -9.81
N ALA A 169 -9.11 -12.36 -9.26
CA ALA A 169 -10.38 -12.61 -9.95
C ALA A 169 -10.58 -11.72 -11.20
N GLU A 170 -9.83 -10.62 -11.31
CA GLU A 170 -9.81 -9.69 -12.42
C GLU A 170 -8.56 -9.88 -13.30
N GLY A 171 -7.80 -10.97 -13.07
CA GLY A 171 -6.60 -11.33 -13.83
C GLY A 171 -5.28 -10.82 -13.23
N ALA A 172 -5.31 -10.05 -12.14
CA ALA A 172 -4.11 -9.49 -11.51
C ALA A 172 -3.38 -10.52 -10.63
N VAL A 173 -2.77 -11.52 -11.28
CA VAL A 173 -1.88 -12.52 -10.67
C VAL A 173 -0.40 -12.09 -10.71
N SER A 174 -0.10 -11.03 -11.44
CA SER A 174 1.18 -10.32 -11.48
C SER A 174 0.93 -8.81 -11.55
N LEU A 175 1.94 -8.01 -11.20
CA LEU A 175 1.86 -6.55 -11.32
C LEU A 175 3.24 -5.95 -11.69
N PRO A 176 3.67 -6.10 -12.95
CA PRO A 176 5.01 -5.69 -13.42
C PRO A 176 5.33 -4.21 -13.20
N GLU A 177 4.32 -3.35 -13.26
CA GLU A 177 4.46 -1.91 -13.03
C GLU A 177 5.01 -1.63 -11.63
N VAL A 178 4.51 -2.32 -10.60
CA VAL A 178 5.00 -2.20 -9.23
C VAL A 178 6.41 -2.78 -9.08
N ALA A 179 6.71 -3.90 -9.74
CA ALA A 179 8.05 -4.47 -9.71
C ALA A 179 9.09 -3.53 -10.34
N ALA A 180 8.74 -2.86 -11.45
CA ALA A 180 9.62 -1.90 -12.12
C ALA A 180 9.94 -0.69 -11.22
N LEU A 181 8.93 -0.16 -10.50
CA LEU A 181 9.11 0.96 -9.56
C LEU A 181 10.07 0.63 -8.40
N LEU A 182 10.13 -0.63 -7.98
CA LEU A 182 10.98 -1.09 -6.88
C LEU A 182 12.40 -1.48 -7.33
N ARG A 183 12.64 -1.60 -8.64
CA ARG A 183 13.95 -1.94 -9.23
C ARG A 183 14.79 -0.72 -9.59
N GLY A 184 14.15 0.42 -9.84
CA GLY A 184 14.82 1.71 -10.06
C GLY A 184 15.25 2.37 -8.76
#